data_AF-A0AAV2H7L6-F1
#
_entry.id   AF-A0AAV2H7L6-F1
#
_cell.length_a   1.000
_cell.length_b   1.000
_cell.length_c   1.000
_cell.angle_alpha   90.00
_cell.angle_beta   90.00
_cell.angle_gamma   90.00
#
_symmetry.space_group_name_H-M   'P 1'
#
loop_
_entity.id
_entity.type
_entity.pdbx_description
1 polymer ?
#
loop_
_entity_poly.entity_id
_entity_poly.type
_entity_poly.pdbx_seq_one_letter_code
_entity_poly.pdbx_strand_id
1 'polypeptide(L)' 'MVINIVDLKMYIEEAIMSVLDHKNIDQEVPYFKDHVSTMENIAVFIWNSIKEKVGGLLYEVKVHETDKNIGWYRGEFS' A
#
# COMPACT_ATOMS: atom_id res chain seq x y z
N MET A 1 -1.88 -20.61 -11.17
CA MET A 1 -1.87 -19.17 -10.82
C MET A 1 -1.41 -19.06 -9.38
N VAL A 2 -0.56 -18.09 -9.04
CA VAL A 2 -0.10 -17.86 -7.65
C VAL A 2 -1.24 -17.34 -6.79
N ILE A 3 -1.99 -16.36 -7.31
CA ILE A 3 -3.24 -15.84 -6.78
C ILE A 3 -4.19 -15.56 -7.95
N ASN A 4 -5.49 -15.66 -7.73
CA ASN A 4 -6.48 -15.24 -8.71
C ASN A 4 -6.46 -13.70 -8.85
N ILE A 5 -6.35 -13.20 -10.07
CA ILE A 5 -6.22 -11.77 -10.33
C ILE A 5 -7.50 -10.98 -10.02
N VAL A 6 -8.66 -11.64 -10.08
CA VAL A 6 -9.95 -11.03 -9.69
C VAL A 6 -9.96 -10.76 -8.19
N ASP A 7 -9.54 -11.73 -7.40
CA ASP A 7 -9.46 -11.61 -5.94
C ASP A 7 -8.42 -10.56 -5.54
N LEU A 8 -7.26 -10.56 -6.19
CA LEU A 8 -6.21 -9.55 -5.96
C LEU A 8 -6.70 -8.13 -6.26
N LYS A 9 -7.45 -7.94 -7.36
CA LYS A 9 -8.04 -6.64 -7.69
C LYS A 9 -9.01 -6.17 -6.59
N MET A 10 -9.85 -7.07 -6.09
CA MET A 10 -10.77 -6.75 -4.98
C MET A 10 -10.01 -6.37 -3.71
N TYR A 11 -8.93 -7.08 -3.37
CA TYR A 11 -8.12 -6.76 -2.19
C TYR A 11 -7.44 -5.39 -2.30
N ILE A 12 -6.91 -5.04 -3.48
CA ILE A 12 -6.33 -3.72 -3.75
C ILE A 12 -7.40 -2.63 -3.63
N GLU A 13 -8.59 -2.86 -4.19
CA GLU A 13 -9.69 -1.90 -4.13
C GLU A 13 -10.08 -1.60 -2.68
N GLU A 14 -10.32 -2.65 -1.89
CA GLU A 14 -10.70 -2.52 -0.48
C GLU A 14 -9.60 -1.89 0.37
N ALA A 15 -8.36 -2.39 0.27
CA ALA A 15 -7.28 -2.03 1.19
C ALA A 15 -6.58 -0.71 0.82
N ILE A 16 -6.62 -0.30 -0.45
CA ILE A 16 -5.80 0.79 -0.98
C ILE A 16 -6.68 1.86 -1.62
N MET A 17 -7.43 1.52 -2.68
CA MET A 17 -8.14 2.52 -3.48
C MET A 17 -9.24 3.22 -2.68
N SER A 18 -10.06 2.47 -1.93
CA SER A 18 -11.13 3.05 -1.10
C SER A 18 -10.61 4.00 0.00
N VAL A 19 -9.33 3.83 0.38
CA VAL A 19 -8.70 4.58 1.45
C VAL A 19 -7.94 5.80 0.94
N LEU A 20 -7.20 5.68 -0.17
CA LEU A 20 -6.25 6.71 -0.64
C LEU A 20 -6.72 7.49 -1.88
N ASP A 21 -7.54 6.89 -2.74
CA ASP A 21 -7.88 7.50 -4.02
C ASP A 21 -8.71 8.78 -3.85
N HIS A 22 -8.32 9.83 -4.58
CA HIS A 22 -8.93 11.17 -4.52
C HIS A 22 -9.01 11.80 -3.11
N LYS A 23 -8.10 11.45 -2.18
CA LYS A 23 -8.06 12.03 -0.83
C LYS A 23 -6.81 12.86 -0.56
N ASN A 24 -6.95 13.84 0.32
CA ASN A 24 -5.82 14.44 1.02
C ASN A 24 -5.32 13.47 2.10
N ILE A 25 -4.13 12.91 1.89
CA ILE A 25 -3.55 11.86 2.72
C ILE A 25 -3.44 12.31 4.19
N ASP A 26 -2.86 13.50 4.45
CA ASP A 26 -2.60 13.97 5.81
C ASP A 26 -3.88 14.31 6.60
N GLN A 27 -4.95 14.71 5.92
CA GLN A 27 -6.19 15.15 6.58
C GLN A 27 -7.23 14.03 6.71
N GLU A 28 -7.34 13.18 5.68
CA GLU A 28 -8.47 12.26 5.52
C GLU A 28 -8.11 10.81 5.83
N VAL A 29 -6.82 10.46 5.87
CA VAL A 29 -6.37 9.10 6.16
C VAL A 29 -5.84 9.05 7.60
N PRO A 30 -6.54 8.41 8.55
CA PRO A 30 -6.20 8.47 9.96
C PRO A 30 -4.75 8.09 10.30
N TYR A 31 -4.18 7.14 9.55
CA TYR A 31 -2.79 6.70 9.73
C TYR A 31 -1.78 7.85 9.58
N PHE A 32 -2.02 8.78 8.65
CA PHE A 32 -1.09 9.86 8.34
C PHE A 32 -1.28 11.13 9.19
N LYS A 33 -2.17 11.10 10.18
CA LYS A 33 -2.25 12.18 11.18
C LYS A 33 -1.02 12.22 12.10
N ASP A 34 -0.48 11.04 12.40
CA ASP A 34 0.68 10.86 13.27
C ASP A 34 1.93 10.42 12.50
N HIS A 35 1.82 10.19 11.18
CA HIS A 35 2.91 9.75 10.31
C HIS A 35 3.02 10.68 9.10
N VAL A 36 4.23 11.16 8.81
CA VAL A 36 4.47 12.00 7.62
C VAL A 36 4.17 11.19 6.35
N SER A 37 3.40 11.76 5.43
CA SER A 37 2.98 11.15 4.15
C SER A 37 4.08 11.04 3.09
N THR A 38 5.30 10.67 3.50
CA THR A 38 6.37 10.36 2.53
C THR A 38 6.05 9.09 1.75
N MET A 39 6.65 8.96 0.57
CA MET A 39 6.44 7.79 -0.29
C MET A 39 6.83 6.47 0.40
N GLU A 40 7.89 6.48 1.21
CA GLU A 40 8.32 5.32 1.99
C GLU A 40 7.25 4.91 3.00
N ASN A 41 6.67 5.88 3.72
CA ASN A 41 5.60 5.62 4.67
C ASN A 41 4.30 5.18 3.98
N ILE A 42 4.02 5.69 2.77
CA ILE A 42 2.91 5.20 1.94
C ILE A 42 3.14 3.74 1.52
N ALA A 43 4.36 3.37 1.11
CA ALA A 43 4.68 1.98 0.75
C ALA A 43 4.51 1.03 1.96
N VAL A 44 4.95 1.45 3.16
CA VAL A 44 4.75 0.69 4.40
C VAL A 44 3.26 0.59 4.76
N PHE A 45 2.51 1.68 4.65
CA PHE A 45 1.07 1.70 4.89
C PHE A 45 0.36 0.71 3.96
N ILE A 46 0.61 0.80 2.64
CA ILE A 46 0.01 -0.10 1.65
C ILE A 46 0.36 -1.56 1.94
N TRP A 47 1.62 -1.85 2.28
CA TRP A 47 2.06 -3.18 2.66
C TRP A 47 1.25 -3.73 3.82
N ASN A 48 1.15 -2.97 4.92
CA ASN A 48 0.40 -3.39 6.10
C ASN A 48 -1.09 -3.58 5.79
N SER A 49 -1.69 -2.72 4.97
CA SER A 49 -3.10 -2.78 4.59
C SER A 49 -3.45 -4.02 3.77
N ILE A 50 -2.57 -4.45 2.85
CA ILE A 50 -2.86 -5.60 1.97
C ILE A 50 -2.34 -6.94 2.51
N LYS A 51 -1.30 -6.94 3.37
CA LYS A 51 -0.64 -8.15 3.89
C LYS A 51 -1.60 -9.17 4.50
N GLU A 52 -2.64 -8.74 5.21
CA GLU A 52 -3.63 -9.66 5.80
C GLU A 52 -4.47 -10.39 4.75
N LYS A 53 -4.69 -9.78 3.58
CA LYS A 53 -5.50 -10.34 2.49
C LYS A 53 -4.70 -11.30 1.60
N VAL A 54 -3.43 -10.97 1.32
CA VAL A 54 -2.56 -11.76 0.43
C VAL A 54 -1.61 -12.70 1.16
N GLY A 55 -1.41 -12.52 2.47
CA GLY A 55 -0.59 -13.37 3.32
C GLY A 55 0.87 -13.45 2.86
N GLY A 56 1.47 -14.64 2.99
CA GLY A 56 2.87 -14.90 2.61
C GLY A 56 3.17 -14.82 1.11
N LEU A 57 2.18 -14.50 0.28
CA LEU A 57 2.38 -14.26 -1.16
C LEU A 57 2.84 -12.83 -1.46
N LEU A 58 2.70 -11.90 -0.50
CA LEU A 58 3.16 -10.52 -0.69
C LEU A 58 4.68 -10.47 -0.71
N TYR A 59 5.24 -10.04 -1.83
CA TYR A 59 6.69 -9.96 -2.01
C TYR A 59 7.22 -8.52 -1.98
N GLU A 60 6.57 -7.60 -2.68
CA GLU A 60 7.00 -6.21 -2.79
C GLU A 60 5.78 -5.30 -3.01
N VAL A 61 5.77 -4.17 -2.32
CA VAL A 61 4.94 -3.01 -2.67
C VAL A 61 5.87 -1.97 -3.28
N LYS A 62 5.50 -1.45 -4.46
CA LYS A 62 6.24 -0.39 -5.16
C LYS A 62 5.31 0.78 -5.41
N VAL A 63 5.74 1.97 -4.99
CA VAL A 63 5.00 3.22 -5.13
C VAL A 63 5.78 4.13 -6.07
N HIS A 64 5.08 4.68 -7.06
CA HIS A 64 5.58 5.69 -7.97
C HIS A 64 4.87 6.99 -7.61
N GLU A 65 5.57 7.92 -6.95
CA GLU A 65 5.03 9.26 -6.70
C GLU A 65 5.10 10.09 -7.99
N THR A 66 6.20 9.95 -8.72
CA THR A 66 6.42 10.47 -10.06
C THR A 66 7.27 9.48 -10.87
N ASP A 67 7.51 9.75 -12.15
CA ASP A 67 8.39 8.89 -12.98
C ASP A 67 9.83 8.79 -12.45
N LYS A 68 10.29 9.77 -11.67
CA LYS A 68 11.65 9.84 -11.14
C LYS A 68 11.76 9.44 -9.67
N ASN A 69 10.64 9.46 -8.95
CA ASN A 69 10.59 9.17 -7.53
C ASN A 69 9.85 7.84 -7.36
N ILE A 70 10.61 6.79 -7.06
CA ILE A 70 10.12 5.42 -6.92
C ILE A 70 10.68 4.84 -5.62
N GLY A 71 9.81 4.24 -4.83
CA GLY A 71 10.12 3.63 -3.56
C GLY A 71 9.48 2.26 -3.49
N TRP A 72 10.10 1.36 -2.74
CA TRP A 72 9.59 0.00 -2.57
C TRP A 72 9.81 -0.49 -1.14
N TYR A 73 8.95 -1.40 -0.71
CA TYR A 73 9.01 -2.03 0.59
C TYR A 73 8.70 -3.53 0.48
N ARG A 74 9.46 -4.35 1.20
CA ARG A 74 9.39 -5.82 1.18
C ARG A 74 9.13 -6.42 2.57
N GLY A 75 8.59 -5.64 3.50
CA GLY A 75 8.45 -6.04 4.89
C GLY A 75 9.75 -5.91 5.69
N GLU A 76 9.66 -6.21 6.98
CA GLU A 76 10.82 -6.29 7.86
C GLU A 76 11.61 -7.58 7.59
N PHE A 77 12.93 -7.52 7.71
CA PHE A 77 13.78 -8.70 7.68
C PHE A 77 13.61 -9.45 9.01
N SER A 78 12.82 -10.53 8.98
CA SER A 78 12.74 -11.53 10.07
C SER A 78 13.70 -12.68 9.81
#